data_AF-A0A3B8I243-F1
#
_entry.id   AF-A0A3B8I243-F1
#
_cell.length_a   1.000
_cell.length_b   1.000
_cell.length_c   1.000
_cell.angle_alpha   90.00
_cell.angle_beta   90.00
_cell.angle_gamma   90.00
#
_symmetry.space_group_name_H-M   'P 1'
#
loop_
_entity.id
_entity.type
_entity.pdbx_description
1 polymer ?
#
loop_
_entity_poly.entity_id
_entity_poly.type
_entity_poly.pdbx_seq_one_letter_code
_entity_poly.pdbx_strand_id
1 'polypeptide(L)'
;MDNPPNKLASKITYLRQCYQADNRALVIADFMGKKVEDPEWLEGEEQVLTGFYPHFPLPQAYSEEFVKSLLVNQQEYTLIQGALFLTGRLEEEVARSKILMAPLIIYPTELFTEGDEVHYRILFQRRQLNQYVLRSILPDDKDLTARLDAFERLVPRGPLDFGAVGEVVRWFQEHLPAIETEEALFYPSRLGEAAMKKLRRSKAQTIKLVSAGGLGVITQSRDTLGIISETETLSKLSEEEISAPLRQLLADETPSLTEAPQKPLEIPASLNESQKKALHNARHYPLSVIQGPPGTGKSYTIANIALEHLGRGENVLIATRNQEALEVIAEKVELLTEDRDLIVHT
;
A
#
# COMPACT_ATOMS: atom_id res chain seq x y z
N MET A 1 -11.91 37.33 -1.76
CA MET A 1 -11.45 36.94 -0.41
C MET A 1 -11.20 35.46 -0.50
N ASP A 2 -9.97 35.06 -0.76
CA ASP A 2 -9.60 33.65 -0.79
C ASP A 2 -9.63 33.14 0.64
N ASN A 3 -10.46 32.14 0.89
CA ASN A 3 -10.51 31.44 2.17
C ASN A 3 -9.10 30.86 2.42
N PRO A 4 -8.50 31.05 3.60
CA PRO A 4 -7.19 30.46 3.88
C PRO A 4 -7.24 28.94 3.64
N PRO A 5 -6.18 28.33 3.10
CA PRO A 5 -6.17 26.90 2.82
C PRO A 5 -6.43 26.12 4.11
N ASN A 6 -7.46 25.27 4.08
CA ASN A 6 -7.81 24.36 5.16
C ASN A 6 -6.57 23.52 5.52
N LYS A 7 -5.96 23.85 6.67
CA LYS A 7 -4.66 23.30 7.11
C LYS A 7 -4.78 21.81 7.38
N LEU A 8 -5.96 21.40 7.86
CA LEU A 8 -6.30 20.01 8.14
C LEU A 8 -6.45 19.18 6.88
N ALA A 9 -7.19 19.66 5.88
CA ALA A 9 -7.31 19.01 4.57
C ALA A 9 -5.95 18.85 3.87
N SER A 10 -5.07 19.83 4.03
CA SER A 10 -3.69 19.77 3.52
C SER A 10 -2.88 18.67 4.22
N LYS A 11 -3.00 18.51 5.55
CA LYS A 11 -2.31 17.45 6.31
C LYS A 11 -2.86 16.06 5.97
N ILE A 12 -4.18 15.92 5.80
CA ILE A 12 -4.80 14.66 5.34
C ILE A 12 -4.30 14.30 3.95
N THR A 13 -4.24 15.28 3.03
CA THR A 13 -3.70 15.09 1.68
C THR A 13 -2.25 14.64 1.73
N TYR A 14 -1.42 15.24 2.58
CA TYR A 14 -0.04 14.84 2.79
C TYR A 14 0.08 13.41 3.32
N LEU A 15 -0.65 13.05 4.37
CA LEU A 15 -0.64 11.70 4.93
C LEU A 15 -1.10 10.65 3.91
N ARG A 16 -2.11 10.97 3.09
CA ARG A 16 -2.54 10.13 1.96
C ARG A 16 -1.40 9.95 0.95
N GLN A 17 -0.68 11.02 0.60
CA GLN A 17 0.46 10.93 -0.33
C GLN A 17 1.60 10.09 0.26
N CYS A 18 1.88 10.19 1.56
CA CYS A 18 2.85 9.33 2.25
C CYS A 18 2.40 7.87 2.23
N TYR A 19 1.16 7.58 2.62
CA TYR A 19 0.62 6.22 2.59
C TYR A 19 0.63 5.64 1.18
N GLN A 20 0.27 6.43 0.17
CA GLN A 20 0.41 6.05 -1.24
C GLN A 20 1.87 5.81 -1.62
N ALA A 21 2.81 6.64 -1.20
CA ALA A 21 4.23 6.44 -1.49
C ALA A 21 4.77 5.15 -0.87
N ASP A 22 4.41 4.87 0.38
CA ASP A 22 4.82 3.66 1.11
C ASP A 22 4.23 2.40 0.49
N ASN A 23 2.95 2.45 0.07
CA ASN A 23 2.29 1.32 -0.59
C ASN A 23 2.52 1.26 -2.11
N ARG A 24 3.11 2.30 -2.71
CA ARG A 24 3.57 2.30 -4.12
C ARG A 24 4.82 1.46 -4.31
N ALA A 25 5.56 1.14 -3.24
CA ALA A 25 6.72 0.28 -3.32
C ALA A 25 6.27 -1.15 -3.66
N LEU A 26 6.16 -1.44 -4.97
CA LEU A 26 5.94 -2.77 -5.48
C LEU A 26 7.14 -3.64 -5.13
N VAL A 27 6.95 -4.49 -4.12
CA VAL A 27 7.97 -5.44 -3.67
C VAL A 27 7.85 -6.70 -4.52
N ILE A 28 8.41 -6.70 -5.73
CA ILE A 28 8.46 -7.88 -6.61
C ILE A 28 9.88 -8.44 -6.63
N ALA A 29 10.18 -9.40 -5.74
CA ALA A 29 11.47 -10.08 -5.72
C ALA A 29 11.56 -11.26 -6.72
N ASP A 30 10.41 -11.87 -7.00
CA ASP A 30 10.22 -12.95 -7.98
C ASP A 30 8.92 -12.67 -8.73
N PHE A 31 9.05 -12.25 -9.99
CA PHE A 31 7.94 -11.93 -10.89
C PHE A 31 7.10 -13.17 -11.22
N MET A 32 7.68 -14.36 -11.10
CA MET A 32 6.99 -15.64 -11.26
C MET A 32 6.55 -16.21 -9.90
N GLY A 33 6.49 -15.35 -8.88
CA GLY A 33 6.06 -15.66 -7.52
C GLY A 33 4.64 -15.18 -7.24
N LYS A 34 4.19 -15.33 -5.98
CA LYS A 34 2.79 -15.10 -5.56
C LYS A 34 2.28 -13.65 -5.67
N LYS A 35 3.16 -12.68 -5.93
CA LYS A 35 2.80 -11.25 -5.94
C LYS A 35 2.38 -10.75 -7.32
N VAL A 36 2.59 -11.56 -8.35
CA VAL A 36 2.17 -11.27 -9.71
C VAL A 36 1.26 -12.41 -10.14
N GLU A 37 0.03 -12.07 -10.45
CA GLU A 37 -0.99 -12.98 -10.97
C GLU A 37 -0.82 -13.13 -12.48
N ASP A 38 -0.99 -14.36 -12.96
CA ASP A 38 -0.82 -14.76 -14.37
C ASP A 38 0.41 -14.14 -15.06
N PRO A 39 1.62 -14.36 -14.51
CA PRO A 39 2.84 -13.78 -15.04
C PRO A 39 3.29 -14.54 -16.31
N GLU A 40 3.52 -13.80 -17.38
CA GLU A 40 3.94 -14.30 -18.69
C GLU A 40 5.24 -13.63 -19.14
N TRP A 41 6.15 -14.39 -19.74
CA TRP A 41 7.35 -13.81 -20.35
C TRP A 41 7.03 -13.33 -21.77
N LEU A 42 7.53 -12.15 -22.12
CA LEU A 42 7.40 -11.60 -23.45
C LEU A 42 8.61 -11.99 -24.31
N GLU A 43 8.34 -12.53 -25.50
CA GLU A 43 9.33 -13.09 -26.42
C GLU A 43 9.73 -12.10 -27.54
N GLY A 44 10.94 -12.26 -28.08
CA GLY A 44 11.42 -11.44 -29.21
C GLY A 44 11.78 -10.01 -28.84
N GLU A 45 11.67 -9.10 -29.81
CA GLU A 45 12.06 -7.69 -29.66
C GLU A 45 11.07 -6.88 -28.80
N GLU A 46 11.58 -6.05 -27.89
CA GLU A 46 10.79 -5.11 -27.13
C GLU A 46 10.36 -3.92 -27.99
N GLN A 47 9.08 -3.88 -28.33
CA GLN A 47 8.50 -2.86 -29.21
C GLN A 47 7.54 -1.91 -28.46
N VAL A 48 7.04 -2.31 -27.29
CA VAL A 48 6.07 -1.52 -26.52
C VAL A 48 6.82 -0.45 -25.74
N LEU A 49 7.85 -0.86 -25.00
CA LEU A 49 8.59 0.04 -24.12
C LEU A 49 9.51 0.97 -24.89
N THR A 50 9.96 0.57 -26.08
CA THR A 50 10.70 1.44 -27.00
C THR A 50 9.83 2.53 -27.62
N GLY A 51 8.50 2.47 -27.40
CA GLY A 51 7.54 3.44 -27.95
C GLY A 51 7.32 3.29 -29.45
N PHE A 52 7.77 2.17 -30.05
CA PHE A 52 7.65 1.95 -31.49
C PHE A 52 6.19 1.76 -31.92
N TYR A 53 5.37 1.12 -31.09
CA TYR A 53 3.90 1.16 -31.24
C TYR A 53 3.21 1.80 -30.03
N PRO A 54 2.10 2.51 -30.23
CA PRO A 54 1.37 3.19 -29.16
C PRO A 54 0.62 2.24 -28.21
N HIS A 55 0.29 1.04 -28.68
CA HIS A 55 -0.41 0.00 -27.93
C HIS A 55 -0.17 -1.37 -28.56
N PHE A 56 -0.45 -2.42 -27.79
CA PHE A 56 -0.25 -3.81 -28.19
C PHE A 56 -1.47 -4.67 -27.86
N PRO A 57 -1.80 -5.67 -28.70
CA PRO A 57 -2.82 -6.65 -28.34
C PRO A 57 -2.36 -7.42 -27.11
N LEU A 58 -3.31 -7.70 -26.22
CA LEU A 58 -3.04 -8.52 -25.05
C LEU A 58 -2.66 -9.95 -25.53
N PRO A 59 -1.60 -10.57 -24.98
CA PRO A 59 -1.22 -11.92 -25.38
C PRO A 59 -2.36 -12.93 -25.22
N GLN A 60 -2.50 -13.84 -26.19
CA GLN A 60 -3.52 -14.90 -26.19
C GLN A 60 -3.40 -15.90 -25.03
N ALA A 61 -2.32 -15.83 -24.25
CA ALA A 61 -2.14 -16.63 -23.04
C ALA A 61 -3.18 -16.31 -21.94
N TYR A 62 -3.72 -15.09 -21.93
CA TYR A 62 -4.75 -14.69 -20.97
C TYR A 62 -6.13 -15.20 -21.40
N SER A 63 -6.84 -15.86 -20.47
CA SER A 63 -8.19 -16.38 -20.75
C SER A 63 -9.21 -15.26 -20.94
N GLU A 64 -10.22 -15.45 -21.79
CA GLU A 64 -11.26 -14.44 -22.02
C GLU A 64 -11.97 -14.01 -20.72
N GLU A 65 -12.21 -14.94 -19.80
CA GLU A 65 -12.81 -14.66 -18.50
C GLU A 65 -11.91 -13.75 -17.65
N PHE A 66 -10.61 -14.02 -17.64
CA PHE A 66 -9.64 -13.19 -16.94
C PHE A 66 -9.56 -11.79 -17.54
N VAL A 67 -9.50 -11.68 -18.86
CA VAL A 67 -9.48 -10.39 -19.56
C VAL A 67 -10.74 -9.56 -19.27
N LYS A 68 -11.92 -10.20 -19.27
CA LYS A 68 -13.18 -9.54 -18.88
C LYS A 68 -13.13 -9.05 -17.43
N SER A 69 -12.62 -9.87 -16.51
CA SER A 69 -12.46 -9.48 -15.10
C SER A 69 -11.52 -8.29 -14.94
N LEU A 70 -10.37 -8.30 -15.63
CA LEU A 70 -9.41 -7.19 -15.61
C LEU A 70 -10.03 -5.89 -16.13
N LEU A 71 -10.79 -5.96 -17.24
CA LEU A 71 -11.44 -4.79 -17.82
C LEU A 71 -12.49 -4.17 -16.88
N VAL A 72 -13.22 -5.00 -16.13
CA VAL A 72 -14.25 -4.54 -15.18
C VAL A 72 -13.61 -4.01 -13.88
N ASN A 73 -12.54 -4.64 -13.41
CA ASN A 73 -11.97 -4.38 -12.09
C ASN A 73 -10.64 -3.60 -12.14
N GLN A 74 -10.48 -2.66 -13.09
CA GLN A 74 -9.24 -1.87 -13.27
C GLN A 74 -8.85 -1.00 -12.06
N GLN A 75 -9.74 -0.82 -11.08
CA GLN A 75 -9.41 -0.16 -9.80
C GLN A 75 -8.69 -1.10 -8.83
N GLU A 76 -8.99 -2.40 -8.84
CA GLU A 76 -8.39 -3.41 -7.96
C GLU A 76 -7.18 -4.09 -8.60
N TYR A 77 -7.26 -4.35 -9.91
CA TYR A 77 -6.24 -5.07 -10.68
C TYR A 77 -5.56 -4.12 -11.65
N THR A 78 -4.24 -4.12 -11.63
CA THR A 78 -3.42 -3.38 -12.60
C THR A 78 -2.55 -4.35 -13.36
N LEU A 79 -2.73 -4.43 -14.68
CA LEU A 79 -1.78 -5.10 -15.56
C LEU A 79 -0.49 -4.28 -15.64
N ILE A 80 0.65 -4.93 -15.44
CA ILE A 80 1.98 -4.33 -15.43
C ILE A 80 2.91 -5.04 -16.42
N GLN A 81 3.78 -4.26 -17.06
CA GLN A 81 4.92 -4.78 -17.80
C GLN A 81 6.22 -4.50 -17.03
N GLY A 82 6.89 -5.56 -16.59
CA GLY A 82 8.24 -5.50 -16.03
C GLY A 82 9.28 -5.40 -17.13
N ALA A 83 10.31 -4.59 -16.93
CA ALA A 83 11.41 -4.37 -17.85
C ALA A 83 12.76 -4.43 -17.15
N LEU A 84 13.76 -4.98 -17.85
CA LEU A 84 15.12 -5.24 -17.38
C LEU A 84 15.14 -6.03 -16.07
N PHE A 85 15.50 -7.30 -16.12
CA PHE A 85 15.36 -8.16 -14.94
C PHE A 85 16.68 -8.33 -14.21
N LEU A 86 16.65 -8.20 -12.89
CA LEU A 86 17.69 -8.71 -12.02
C LEU A 86 17.39 -10.17 -11.72
N THR A 87 18.35 -11.03 -12.03
CA THR A 87 18.26 -12.49 -11.87
C THR A 87 19.41 -13.01 -11.01
N GLY A 88 19.16 -14.00 -10.16
CA GLY A 88 20.18 -14.59 -9.30
C GLY A 88 19.63 -15.03 -7.95
N ARG A 89 20.44 -14.87 -6.90
CA ARG A 89 20.06 -15.18 -5.52
C ARG A 89 20.49 -14.05 -4.60
N LEU A 90 19.60 -13.62 -3.71
CA LEU A 90 19.95 -12.73 -2.60
C LEU A 90 20.32 -13.59 -1.38
N GLU A 91 21.42 -13.24 -0.72
CA GLU A 91 21.79 -13.82 0.57
C GLU A 91 20.99 -13.14 1.69
N GLU A 92 20.39 -13.94 2.59
CA GLU A 92 19.78 -13.44 3.82
C GLU A 92 20.64 -13.81 5.03
N GLU A 93 20.52 -13.05 6.13
CA GLU A 93 21.26 -13.25 7.38
C GLU A 93 21.09 -14.67 7.99
N VAL A 94 20.01 -15.38 7.64
CA VAL A 94 19.68 -16.71 8.16
C VAL A 94 19.95 -17.82 7.13
N ALA A 95 21.14 -17.86 6.55
CA ALA A 95 21.67 -18.95 5.70
C ALA A 95 20.70 -19.53 4.65
N ARG A 96 19.74 -18.73 4.19
CA ARG A 96 18.76 -19.08 3.16
C ARG A 96 18.92 -18.09 2.02
N SER A 97 18.96 -18.61 0.80
CA SER A 97 19.06 -17.77 -0.40
C SER A 97 17.69 -17.62 -1.04
N LYS A 98 17.27 -16.38 -1.27
CA LYS A 98 15.99 -16.06 -1.91
C LYS A 98 16.19 -15.95 -3.42
N ILE A 99 15.24 -16.47 -4.20
CA ILE A 99 15.23 -16.28 -5.66
C ILE A 99 15.11 -14.78 -5.94
N LEU A 100 16.01 -14.28 -6.78
CA LEU A 100 15.89 -12.97 -7.40
C LEU A 100 15.51 -13.17 -8.86
N MET A 101 14.31 -12.74 -9.22
CA MET A 101 13.77 -12.74 -10.57
C MET A 101 12.86 -11.51 -10.71
N ALA A 102 13.46 -10.34 -10.56
CA ALA A 102 12.72 -9.13 -10.32
C ALA A 102 12.87 -8.14 -11.49
N PRO A 103 11.78 -7.51 -11.94
CA PRO A 103 11.89 -6.39 -12.86
C PRO A 103 12.57 -5.23 -12.12
N LEU A 104 13.50 -4.55 -12.79
CA LEU A 104 14.12 -3.33 -12.31
C LEU A 104 13.15 -2.16 -12.44
N ILE A 105 12.41 -2.14 -13.54
CA ILE A 105 11.42 -1.12 -13.88
C ILE A 105 10.07 -1.79 -14.10
N ILE A 106 9.02 -1.21 -13.53
CA ILE A 106 7.64 -1.69 -13.64
C ILE A 106 6.80 -0.60 -14.29
N TYR A 107 6.13 -0.95 -15.37
CA TYR A 107 5.26 -0.05 -16.13
C TYR A 107 3.80 -0.46 -15.94
N PRO A 108 2.98 0.35 -15.24
CA PRO A 108 1.53 0.19 -15.26
C PRO A 108 1.00 0.36 -16.68
N THR A 109 -0.05 -0.40 -16.99
CA THR A 109 -0.73 -0.34 -18.29
C THR A 109 -2.16 0.16 -18.14
N GLU A 110 -2.72 0.65 -19.23
CA GLU A 110 -4.15 0.91 -19.40
C GLU A 110 -4.71 -0.06 -20.43
N LEU A 111 -5.82 -0.72 -20.10
CA LEU A 111 -6.52 -1.66 -20.96
C LEU A 111 -7.67 -0.98 -21.70
N PHE A 112 -7.83 -1.29 -22.97
CA PHE A 112 -8.93 -0.80 -23.79
C PHE A 112 -9.25 -1.79 -24.91
N THR A 113 -10.45 -1.71 -25.45
CA THR A 113 -10.87 -2.54 -26.58
C THR A 113 -10.70 -1.78 -27.89
N GLU A 114 -10.21 -2.47 -28.90
CA GLU A 114 -10.12 -1.97 -30.28
C GLU A 114 -10.64 -3.05 -31.22
N GLY A 115 -11.83 -2.83 -31.78
CA GLY A 115 -12.56 -3.90 -32.46
C GLY A 115 -12.98 -5.00 -31.49
N ASP A 116 -12.66 -6.25 -31.84
CA ASP A 116 -12.95 -7.45 -31.04
C ASP A 116 -11.77 -7.87 -30.14
N GLU A 117 -10.64 -7.16 -30.21
CA GLU A 117 -9.43 -7.47 -29.42
C GLU A 117 -9.24 -6.49 -28.26
N VAL A 118 -8.63 -7.00 -27.18
CA VAL A 118 -8.24 -6.18 -26.03
C VAL A 118 -6.78 -5.81 -26.19
N HIS A 119 -6.51 -4.52 -26.09
CA HIS A 119 -5.18 -3.95 -26.18
C HIS A 119 -4.77 -3.34 -24.84
N TYR A 120 -3.46 -3.19 -24.67
CA TYR A 120 -2.87 -2.47 -23.57
C TYR A 120 -1.91 -1.39 -24.08
N ARG A 121 -1.81 -0.29 -23.33
CA ARG A 121 -0.80 0.76 -23.55
C ARG A 121 -0.02 1.04 -22.28
N ILE A 122 1.23 1.44 -22.44
CA ILE A 122 2.13 1.73 -21.32
C ILE A 122 1.88 3.15 -20.80
N LEU A 123 1.70 3.27 -19.48
CA LEU A 123 1.60 4.55 -18.80
C LEU A 123 2.99 5.01 -18.34
N PHE A 124 3.85 5.45 -19.26
CA PHE A 124 5.25 5.80 -18.99
C PHE A 124 5.44 6.78 -17.81
N GLN A 125 4.55 7.76 -17.68
CA GLN A 125 4.61 8.74 -16.58
C GLN A 125 4.36 8.12 -15.19
N ARG A 126 3.74 6.94 -15.14
CA ARG A 126 3.48 6.16 -13.93
C ARG A 126 4.50 5.06 -13.70
N ARG A 127 5.61 5.03 -14.46
CA ARG A 127 6.72 4.08 -14.27
C ARG A 127 7.16 4.04 -12.80
N GLN A 128 7.36 2.84 -12.28
CA GLN A 128 7.86 2.59 -10.95
C GLN A 128 9.20 1.87 -11.02
N LEU A 129 10.11 2.21 -10.12
CA LEU A 129 11.33 1.43 -9.92
C LEU A 129 11.11 0.44 -8.78
N ASN A 130 11.68 -0.75 -8.92
CA ASN A 130 11.63 -1.77 -7.88
C ASN A 130 12.63 -1.45 -6.77
N GLN A 131 12.29 -0.44 -5.97
CA GLN A 131 13.17 0.09 -4.93
C GLN A 131 13.54 -0.95 -3.87
N TYR A 132 12.67 -1.95 -3.63
CA TYR A 132 12.99 -3.06 -2.74
C TYR A 132 14.24 -3.81 -3.20
N VAL A 133 14.31 -4.15 -4.48
CA VAL A 133 15.45 -4.90 -5.02
C VAL A 133 16.70 -4.02 -5.08
N LEU A 134 16.55 -2.76 -5.50
CA LEU A 134 17.67 -1.81 -5.50
C LEU A 134 18.28 -1.64 -4.11
N ARG A 135 17.46 -1.48 -3.07
CA ARG A 135 17.92 -1.40 -1.67
C ARG A 135 18.55 -2.71 -1.17
N SER A 136 18.13 -3.85 -1.71
CA SER A 136 18.66 -5.16 -1.33
C SER A 136 20.03 -5.44 -1.93
N ILE A 137 20.40 -4.79 -3.03
CA ILE A 137 21.69 -5.00 -3.73
C ILE A 137 22.67 -3.84 -3.53
N LEU A 138 22.18 -2.66 -3.18
CA LEU A 138 23.02 -1.49 -2.91
C LEU A 138 23.64 -1.57 -1.50
N PRO A 139 24.86 -1.05 -1.32
CA PRO A 139 25.44 -0.92 0.01
C PRO A 139 24.57 -0.07 0.94
N ASP A 140 24.34 -0.55 2.15
CA ASP A 140 23.63 0.19 3.20
C ASP A 140 24.59 1.19 3.87
N ASP A 141 24.78 2.34 3.20
CA ASP A 141 25.60 3.45 3.68
C ASP A 141 24.86 4.79 3.56
N LYS A 142 25.50 5.85 4.04
CA LYS A 142 24.96 7.23 4.03
C LYS A 142 24.58 7.76 2.64
N ASP A 143 25.14 7.20 1.57
CA ASP A 143 24.94 7.64 0.19
C ASP A 143 23.86 6.81 -0.53
N LEU A 144 23.25 5.81 0.14
CA LEU A 144 22.17 4.98 -0.40
C LEU A 144 21.03 5.81 -0.99
N THR A 145 20.50 6.77 -0.24
CA THR A 145 19.39 7.63 -0.69
C THR A 145 19.78 8.44 -1.92
N ALA A 146 20.98 9.02 -1.94
CA ALA A 146 21.46 9.80 -3.07
C ALA A 146 21.61 8.94 -4.34
N ARG A 147 22.09 7.70 -4.19
CA ARG A 147 22.20 6.73 -5.31
C ARG A 147 20.83 6.34 -5.86
N LEU A 148 19.86 6.06 -4.99
CA LEU A 148 18.49 5.75 -5.40
C LEU A 148 17.84 6.93 -6.15
N ASP A 149 18.00 8.15 -5.63
CA ASP A 149 17.48 9.36 -6.28
C ASP A 149 18.15 9.65 -7.63
N ALA A 150 19.46 9.40 -7.74
CA ALA A 150 20.18 9.52 -9.00
C ALA A 150 19.66 8.50 -10.03
N PHE A 151 19.46 7.24 -9.61
CA PHE A 151 18.93 6.19 -10.46
C PHE A 151 17.47 6.46 -10.89
N GLU A 152 16.64 6.99 -9.98
CA GLU A 152 15.26 7.42 -10.26
C GLU A 152 15.17 8.49 -11.36
N ARG A 153 16.15 9.40 -11.43
CA ARG A 153 16.23 10.45 -12.46
C ARG A 153 16.84 9.95 -13.78
N LEU A 154 17.72 8.95 -13.71
CA LEU A 154 18.35 8.31 -14.86
C LEU A 154 17.32 7.59 -15.75
N VAL A 155 16.43 6.83 -15.13
CA VAL A 155 15.42 6.05 -15.87
C VAL A 155 14.32 6.97 -16.41
N PRO A 156 14.10 7.02 -17.74
CA PRO A 156 13.16 7.97 -18.34
C PRO A 156 11.70 7.71 -17.92
N ARG A 157 10.90 8.79 -17.87
CA ARG A 157 9.42 8.72 -17.79
C ARG A 157 8.76 8.73 -19.18
N GLY A 158 9.46 8.18 -20.15
CA GLY A 158 9.05 8.02 -21.54
C GLY A 158 9.54 6.67 -22.06
N PRO A 159 9.60 6.49 -23.39
CA PRO A 159 10.13 5.28 -23.99
C PRO A 159 11.51 4.90 -23.43
N LEU A 160 11.70 3.61 -23.16
CA LEU A 160 12.97 3.02 -22.78
C LEU A 160 13.67 2.58 -24.08
N ASP A 161 14.56 3.41 -24.60
CA ASP A 161 15.34 3.07 -25.79
C ASP A 161 16.69 2.44 -25.41
N PHE A 162 17.45 2.02 -26.44
CA PHE A 162 18.78 1.45 -26.24
C PHE A 162 19.74 2.40 -25.50
N GLY A 163 19.65 3.71 -25.77
CA GLY A 163 20.50 4.72 -25.13
C GLY A 163 20.25 4.77 -23.62
N ALA A 164 18.98 4.81 -23.22
CA ALA A 164 18.57 4.78 -21.82
C ALA A 164 19.00 3.49 -21.11
N VAL A 165 18.89 2.33 -21.78
CA VAL A 165 19.41 1.07 -21.22
C VAL A 165 20.93 1.09 -21.08
N GLY A 166 21.65 1.69 -22.03
CA GLY A 166 23.10 1.90 -21.92
C GLY A 166 23.50 2.74 -20.71
N GLU A 167 22.74 3.80 -20.41
CA GLU A 167 22.94 4.60 -19.19
C GLU A 167 22.67 3.80 -17.91
N VAL A 168 21.61 2.97 -17.90
CA VAL A 168 21.33 2.04 -16.78
C VAL A 168 22.47 1.06 -16.58
N VAL A 169 22.96 0.42 -17.65
CA VAL A 169 24.09 -0.52 -17.58
C VAL A 169 25.34 0.17 -17.04
N ARG A 170 25.67 1.35 -17.55
CA ARG A 170 26.81 2.13 -17.08
C ARG A 170 26.68 2.47 -15.59
N TRP A 171 25.50 2.88 -15.14
CA TRP A 171 25.25 3.16 -13.73
C TRP A 171 25.49 1.93 -12.86
N PHE A 172 25.02 0.75 -13.29
CA PHE A 172 25.26 -0.52 -12.59
C PHE A 172 26.75 -0.87 -12.55
N GLN A 173 27.49 -0.68 -13.64
CA GLN A 173 28.94 -0.94 -13.67
C GLN A 173 29.72 0.00 -12.74
N GLU A 174 29.30 1.26 -12.63
CA GLU A 174 29.94 2.26 -11.75
C GLU A 174 29.63 2.01 -10.26
N HIS A 175 28.40 1.63 -9.91
CA HIS A 175 27.95 1.54 -8.51
C HIS A 175 27.89 0.12 -7.96
N LEU A 176 27.76 -0.89 -8.82
CA LEU A 176 27.56 -2.31 -8.50
C LEU A 176 28.39 -3.22 -9.45
N PRO A 177 29.74 -3.10 -9.46
CA PRO A 177 30.60 -3.79 -10.42
C PRO A 177 30.58 -5.33 -10.31
N ALA A 178 30.02 -5.88 -9.22
CA ALA A 178 29.84 -7.32 -9.04
C ALA A 178 28.63 -7.89 -9.81
N ILE A 179 27.75 -7.03 -10.35
CA ILE A 179 26.59 -7.44 -11.14
C ILE A 179 26.99 -7.58 -12.61
N GLU A 180 26.72 -8.75 -13.19
CA GLU A 180 26.90 -8.99 -14.63
C GLU A 180 25.83 -8.21 -15.40
N THR A 181 26.22 -7.50 -16.47
CA THR A 181 25.33 -6.57 -17.21
C THR A 181 25.34 -6.79 -18.71
N GLU A 182 26.13 -7.74 -19.20
CA GLU A 182 26.34 -8.04 -20.62
C GLU A 182 25.01 -8.41 -21.31
N GLU A 183 24.18 -9.20 -20.62
CA GLU A 183 22.87 -9.64 -21.11
C GLU A 183 21.87 -8.49 -21.27
N ALA A 184 22.05 -7.38 -20.55
CA ALA A 184 21.19 -6.20 -20.67
C ALA A 184 21.51 -5.38 -21.94
N LEU A 185 22.75 -5.46 -22.44
CA LEU A 185 23.18 -4.76 -23.65
C LEU A 185 22.56 -5.34 -24.94
N PHE A 186 21.90 -6.49 -24.88
CA PHE A 186 21.14 -7.03 -26.01
C PHE A 186 19.77 -6.37 -26.20
N TYR A 187 19.34 -5.48 -25.30
CA TYR A 187 18.11 -4.70 -25.49
C TYR A 187 18.12 -3.99 -26.86
N PRO A 188 17.01 -3.97 -27.64
CA PRO A 188 15.66 -4.42 -27.29
C PRO A 188 15.39 -5.92 -27.46
N SER A 189 16.35 -6.74 -27.88
CA SER A 189 16.17 -8.19 -27.94
C SER A 189 16.02 -8.76 -26.53
N ARG A 190 14.93 -9.48 -26.27
CA ARG A 190 14.64 -10.08 -24.96
C ARG A 190 15.15 -11.51 -24.87
N LEU A 191 15.62 -11.88 -23.68
CA LEU A 191 15.79 -13.28 -23.31
C LEU A 191 14.43 -13.96 -23.27
N GLY A 192 14.31 -15.06 -24.00
CA GLY A 192 13.10 -15.85 -24.04
C GLY A 192 12.82 -16.65 -22.77
N GLU A 193 11.61 -17.17 -22.67
CA GLU A 193 11.07 -17.89 -21.53
C GLU A 193 11.97 -19.06 -21.11
N ALA A 194 12.49 -19.84 -22.06
CA ALA A 194 13.36 -20.97 -21.76
C ALA A 194 14.65 -20.53 -21.03
N ALA A 195 15.23 -19.41 -21.45
CA ALA A 195 16.41 -18.83 -20.81
C ALA A 195 16.06 -18.29 -19.40
N MET A 196 14.93 -17.59 -19.27
CA MET A 196 14.45 -17.07 -17.98
C MET A 196 14.17 -18.20 -16.98
N LYS A 197 13.49 -19.28 -17.41
CA LYS A 197 13.26 -20.48 -16.59
C LYS A 197 14.57 -21.13 -16.14
N LYS A 198 15.59 -21.17 -17.01
CA LYS A 198 16.93 -21.67 -16.67
C LYS A 198 17.62 -20.79 -15.62
N LEU A 199 17.57 -19.47 -15.78
CA LEU A 199 18.13 -18.51 -14.82
C LEU A 199 17.46 -18.65 -13.45
N ARG A 200 16.13 -18.79 -13.39
CA ARG A 200 15.37 -18.95 -12.12
C ARG A 200 15.79 -20.19 -11.34
N ARG A 201 16.05 -21.29 -12.04
CA ARG A 201 16.46 -22.57 -11.45
C ARG A 201 17.93 -22.59 -11.03
N SER A 202 18.72 -21.63 -11.49
CA SER A 202 20.14 -21.52 -11.14
C SER A 202 20.32 -21.35 -9.63
N LYS A 203 21.40 -21.96 -9.13
CA LYS A 203 21.90 -21.78 -7.76
C LYS A 203 23.09 -20.82 -7.69
N ALA A 204 23.50 -20.24 -8.82
CA ALA A 204 24.55 -19.23 -8.83
C ALA A 204 24.12 -18.04 -7.97
N GLN A 205 25.04 -17.56 -7.13
CA GLN A 205 24.83 -16.37 -6.30
C GLN A 205 25.06 -15.08 -7.07
N THR A 206 25.74 -15.15 -8.22
CA THR A 206 25.96 -13.98 -9.08
C THR A 206 24.64 -13.40 -9.54
N ILE A 207 24.48 -12.10 -9.34
CA ILE A 207 23.34 -11.33 -9.82
C ILE A 207 23.65 -10.86 -11.23
N LYS A 208 22.68 -11.00 -12.14
CA LYS A 208 22.76 -10.53 -13.52
C LYS A 208 21.62 -9.58 -13.82
N LEU A 209 21.93 -8.46 -14.46
CA LEU A 209 20.95 -7.62 -15.14
C LEU A 209 20.79 -8.12 -16.58
N VAL A 210 19.56 -8.45 -16.97
CA VAL A 210 19.25 -9.05 -18.27
C VAL A 210 18.16 -8.28 -19.01
N SER A 211 18.25 -8.25 -20.35
CA SER A 211 17.15 -7.80 -21.19
C SER A 211 16.04 -8.83 -21.19
N ALA A 212 14.96 -8.58 -20.44
CA ALA A 212 13.77 -9.42 -20.42
C ALA A 212 12.54 -8.54 -20.18
N GLY A 213 11.39 -9.01 -20.68
CA GLY A 213 10.09 -8.39 -20.48
C GLY A 213 9.12 -9.40 -19.88
N GLY A 214 8.39 -9.00 -18.84
CA GLY A 214 7.34 -9.83 -18.24
C GLY A 214 6.04 -9.05 -18.18
N LEU A 215 4.93 -9.69 -18.50
CA LEU A 215 3.58 -9.14 -18.36
C LEU A 215 2.88 -9.88 -17.22
N GLY A 216 2.14 -9.18 -16.38
CA GLY A 216 1.44 -9.82 -15.28
C GLY A 216 0.57 -8.84 -14.52
N VAL A 217 -0.27 -9.35 -13.63
CA VAL A 217 -1.25 -8.55 -12.92
C VAL A 217 -0.84 -8.40 -11.46
N ILE A 218 -0.97 -7.18 -10.95
CA ILE A 218 -0.82 -6.91 -9.52
C ILE A 218 -2.17 -6.48 -8.96
N THR A 219 -2.47 -7.00 -7.78
CA THR A 219 -3.61 -6.58 -6.98
C THR A 219 -3.18 -5.46 -6.04
N GLN A 220 -3.87 -4.33 -6.12
CA GLN A 220 -3.82 -3.37 -5.02
C GLN A 220 -4.69 -3.95 -3.90
N SER A 221 -4.14 -4.05 -2.68
CA SER A 221 -4.92 -4.61 -1.58
C SER A 221 -6.18 -3.76 -1.37
N ARG A 222 -7.34 -4.41 -1.16
CA ARG A 222 -8.60 -3.72 -0.87
C ARG A 222 -8.46 -2.77 0.32
N ASP A 223 -7.66 -3.15 1.31
CA ASP A 223 -7.36 -2.31 2.47
C ASP A 223 -6.63 -1.02 2.08
N THR A 224 -5.65 -1.12 1.18
CA THR A 224 -4.90 0.04 0.67
C THR A 224 -5.81 0.97 -0.13
N LEU A 225 -6.62 0.42 -1.04
CA LEU A 225 -7.58 1.19 -1.84
C LEU A 225 -8.65 1.86 -0.96
N GLY A 226 -9.15 1.14 0.04
CA GLY A 226 -10.10 1.64 1.04
C GLY A 226 -9.52 2.84 1.78
N ILE A 227 -8.32 2.71 2.35
CA ILE A 227 -7.66 3.82 3.06
C ILE A 227 -7.42 5.01 2.13
N ILE A 228 -6.99 4.79 0.88
CA ILE A 228 -6.78 5.88 -0.09
C ILE A 228 -8.09 6.61 -0.41
N SER A 229 -9.17 5.86 -0.64
CA SER A 229 -10.49 6.40 -0.97
C SER A 229 -11.12 7.15 0.21
N GLU A 230 -11.04 6.57 1.42
CA GLU A 230 -11.52 7.19 2.65
C GLU A 230 -10.75 8.48 2.97
N THR A 231 -9.43 8.45 2.88
CA THR A 231 -8.60 9.65 3.12
C THR A 231 -8.80 10.72 2.05
N GLU A 232 -9.09 10.34 0.80
CA GLU A 232 -9.51 11.29 -0.23
C GLU A 232 -10.85 11.94 0.11
N THR A 233 -11.81 11.15 0.57
CA THR A 233 -13.12 11.66 0.99
C THR A 233 -12.97 12.64 2.15
N LEU A 234 -12.18 12.26 3.17
CA LEU A 234 -11.86 13.13 4.32
C LEU A 234 -11.17 14.43 3.90
N SER A 235 -10.29 14.41 2.88
CA SER A 235 -9.62 15.63 2.39
C SER A 235 -10.55 16.63 1.72
N LYS A 236 -11.76 16.21 1.30
CA LYS A 236 -12.75 17.05 0.63
C LYS A 236 -13.76 17.68 1.60
N LEU A 237 -13.80 17.22 2.86
CA LEU A 237 -14.68 17.77 3.89
C LEU A 237 -14.19 19.14 4.39
N SER A 238 -15.13 19.99 4.79
CA SER A 238 -14.85 21.22 5.54
C SER A 238 -14.37 20.91 6.96
N GLU A 239 -13.72 21.87 7.63
CA GLU A 239 -13.24 21.66 9.01
C GLU A 239 -14.40 21.40 9.98
N GLU A 240 -15.57 21.99 9.76
CA GLU A 240 -16.77 21.77 10.58
C GLU A 240 -17.34 20.35 10.41
N GLU A 241 -17.21 19.75 9.22
CA GLU A 241 -17.66 18.38 8.92
C GLU A 241 -16.72 17.31 9.51
N ILE A 242 -15.47 17.67 9.79
CA ILE A 242 -14.51 16.73 10.39
C ILE A 242 -14.79 16.57 11.88
N SER A 243 -14.86 15.31 12.34
CA SER A 243 -15.13 14.98 13.73
C SER A 243 -14.09 15.60 14.68
N ALA A 244 -14.53 15.98 15.88
CA ALA A 244 -13.66 16.58 16.89
C ALA A 244 -12.43 15.72 17.25
N PRO A 245 -12.51 14.37 17.35
CA PRO A 245 -11.32 13.55 17.58
C PRO A 245 -10.29 13.64 16.46
N LEU A 246 -10.73 13.65 15.19
CA LEU A 246 -9.83 13.77 14.03
C LEU A 246 -9.18 15.14 13.95
N ARG A 247 -9.93 16.21 14.25
CA ARG A 247 -9.37 17.56 14.39
C ARG A 247 -8.29 17.61 15.47
N GLN A 248 -8.57 17.08 16.66
CA GLN A 248 -7.58 17.07 17.74
C GLN A 248 -6.32 16.26 17.38
N LEU A 249 -6.47 15.13 16.68
CA LEU A 249 -5.34 14.29 16.28
C LEU A 249 -4.47 14.92 15.18
N LEU A 250 -5.09 15.64 14.25
CA LEU A 250 -4.43 16.10 13.02
C LEU A 250 -4.14 17.61 13.00
N ALA A 251 -4.90 18.45 13.69
CA ALA A 251 -4.71 19.91 13.67
C ALA A 251 -3.63 20.39 14.66
N ASP A 252 -3.01 19.48 15.44
CA ASP A 252 -2.09 19.80 16.53
C ASP A 252 -2.71 20.78 17.56
N GLU A 253 -4.04 20.74 17.70
CA GLU A 253 -4.78 21.56 18.65
C GLU A 253 -4.53 21.08 20.09
N THR A 254 -4.33 22.03 21.00
CA THR A 254 -4.29 21.72 22.43
C THR A 254 -5.63 21.13 22.88
N PRO A 255 -5.63 20.07 23.71
CA PRO A 255 -6.86 19.51 24.25
C PRO A 255 -7.69 20.60 24.92
N SER A 256 -8.82 20.95 24.33
CA SER A 256 -9.80 21.84 24.94
C SER A 256 -10.80 21.01 25.71
N LEU A 257 -11.17 21.49 26.90
CA LEU A 257 -12.34 20.97 27.60
C LEU A 257 -13.58 21.29 26.75
N THR A 258 -14.41 20.28 26.53
CA THR A 258 -15.73 20.44 25.93
C THR A 258 -16.73 20.69 27.06
N GLU A 259 -17.67 21.62 26.89
CA GLU A 259 -18.75 21.79 27.87
C GLU A 259 -19.62 20.53 27.90
N ALA A 260 -19.48 19.74 28.97
CA ALA A 260 -20.27 18.52 29.12
C ALA A 260 -21.72 18.85 29.53
N PRO A 261 -22.73 18.11 29.02
CA PRO A 261 -24.11 18.25 29.48
C PRO A 261 -24.24 18.08 31.01
N GLN A 262 -25.15 18.85 31.63
CA GLN A 262 -25.17 19.11 33.08
C GLN A 262 -25.74 18.00 33.97
N LYS A 263 -26.01 16.79 33.48
CA LYS A 263 -26.50 15.69 34.33
C LYS A 263 -25.49 14.54 34.39
N PRO A 264 -24.79 14.32 35.52
CA PRO A 264 -24.11 13.06 35.76
C PRO A 264 -25.18 11.97 35.88
N LEU A 265 -25.13 10.95 35.02
CA LEU A 265 -25.78 9.69 35.34
C LEU A 265 -24.93 8.96 36.38
N GLU A 266 -25.57 8.47 37.43
CA GLU A 266 -24.94 7.54 38.35
C GLU A 266 -24.83 6.19 37.64
N ILE A 267 -23.62 5.84 37.21
CA ILE A 267 -23.35 4.50 36.72
C ILE A 267 -23.41 3.56 37.93
N PRO A 268 -24.20 2.47 37.90
CA PRO A 268 -24.38 1.55 39.04
C PRO A 268 -23.11 0.75 39.39
N ALA A 269 -21.98 1.00 38.73
CA ALA A 269 -20.74 0.27 38.87
C ALA A 269 -19.79 0.87 39.92
N SER A 270 -19.23 0.02 40.79
CA SER A 270 -18.08 0.39 41.61
C SER A 270 -16.83 0.52 40.74
N LEU A 271 -16.37 1.76 40.51
CA LEU A 271 -15.18 2.08 39.72
C LEU A 271 -14.01 2.46 40.63
N ASN A 272 -12.81 2.00 40.30
CA ASN A 272 -11.59 2.50 40.95
C ASN A 272 -11.22 3.91 40.44
N GLU A 273 -10.29 4.59 41.09
CA GLU A 273 -9.90 5.97 40.74
C GLU A 273 -9.42 6.13 39.29
N SER A 274 -8.68 5.15 38.76
CA SER A 274 -8.22 5.17 37.36
C SER A 274 -9.39 5.07 36.37
N GLN A 275 -10.40 4.26 36.68
CA GLN A 275 -11.60 4.11 35.87
C GLN A 275 -12.51 5.34 35.96
N LYS A 276 -12.65 5.94 37.15
CA LYS A 276 -13.34 7.22 37.32
C LYS A 276 -12.67 8.33 36.50
N LYS A 277 -11.34 8.37 36.49
CA LYS A 277 -10.57 9.31 35.66
C LYS A 277 -10.78 9.06 34.16
N ALA A 278 -10.82 7.79 33.73
CA ALA A 278 -11.10 7.45 32.34
C ALA A 278 -12.49 7.94 31.90
N LEU A 279 -13.51 7.73 32.75
CA LEU A 279 -14.87 8.19 32.53
C LEU A 279 -14.96 9.72 32.46
N HIS A 280 -14.32 10.39 33.43
CA HIS A 280 -14.19 11.85 33.43
C HIS A 280 -13.54 12.35 32.14
N ASN A 281 -12.46 11.71 31.69
CA ASN A 281 -11.76 12.15 30.49
C ASN A 281 -12.59 11.93 29.22
N ALA A 282 -13.23 10.77 29.08
CA ALA A 282 -14.12 10.48 27.95
C ALA A 282 -15.27 11.51 27.82
N ARG A 283 -15.74 12.02 28.96
CA ARG A 283 -16.79 13.04 29.03
C ARG A 283 -16.32 14.44 28.61
N HIS A 284 -15.08 14.81 28.91
CA HIS A 284 -14.63 16.21 28.79
C HIS A 284 -13.68 16.45 27.61
N TYR A 285 -13.02 15.41 27.10
CA TYR A 285 -12.05 15.52 26.02
C TYR A 285 -12.56 14.81 24.76
N PRO A 286 -12.41 15.42 23.58
CA PRO A 286 -12.82 14.79 22.32
C PRO A 286 -12.03 13.52 22.01
N LEU A 287 -10.79 13.43 22.48
CA LEU A 287 -9.93 12.28 22.31
C LEU A 287 -9.24 11.91 23.63
N SER A 288 -9.31 10.64 23.99
CA SER A 288 -8.66 10.08 25.19
C SER A 288 -7.99 8.76 24.86
N VAL A 289 -6.81 8.51 25.44
CA VAL A 289 -6.08 7.23 25.32
C VAL A 289 -6.02 6.57 26.69
N ILE A 290 -6.53 5.35 26.77
CA ILE A 290 -6.49 4.53 28.00
C ILE A 290 -5.52 3.38 27.78
N GLN A 291 -4.47 3.32 28.60
CA GLN A 291 -3.46 2.26 28.56
C GLN A 291 -3.40 1.53 29.91
N GLY A 292 -3.34 0.21 29.87
CA GLY A 292 -3.17 -0.61 31.07
C GLY A 292 -2.75 -2.05 30.77
N PRO A 293 -2.06 -2.74 31.70
CA PRO A 293 -1.68 -4.15 31.57
C PRO A 293 -2.86 -5.10 31.25
N PRO A 294 -2.64 -6.30 30.71
CA PRO A 294 -3.70 -7.31 30.56
C PRO A 294 -4.34 -7.63 31.93
N GLY A 295 -5.65 -7.86 31.95
CA GLY A 295 -6.40 -8.16 33.18
C GLY A 295 -6.82 -6.97 34.03
N THR A 296 -6.48 -5.71 33.69
CA THR A 296 -6.82 -4.52 34.51
C THR A 296 -8.22 -3.95 34.30
N GLY A 297 -9.17 -4.74 33.79
CA GLY A 297 -10.56 -4.31 33.62
C GLY A 297 -10.78 -3.25 32.54
N LYS A 298 -9.98 -3.24 31.47
CA LYS A 298 -10.16 -2.32 30.33
C LYS A 298 -11.52 -2.47 29.66
N SER A 299 -11.96 -3.70 29.37
CA SER A 299 -13.29 -3.97 28.79
C SER A 299 -14.41 -3.48 29.70
N TYR A 300 -14.25 -3.64 31.01
CA TYR A 300 -15.18 -3.08 31.99
C TYR A 300 -15.21 -1.55 31.93
N THR A 301 -14.05 -0.91 31.79
CA THR A 301 -13.95 0.56 31.63
C THR A 301 -14.66 1.03 30.36
N ILE A 302 -14.47 0.33 29.24
CA ILE A 302 -15.13 0.63 27.95
C ILE A 302 -16.66 0.52 28.09
N ALA A 303 -17.16 -0.55 28.70
CA ALA A 303 -18.61 -0.74 28.91
C ALA A 303 -19.21 0.39 29.76
N ASN A 304 -18.54 0.81 30.83
CA ASN A 304 -19.01 1.91 31.66
C ASN A 304 -18.99 3.26 30.93
N ILE A 305 -17.97 3.52 30.11
CA ILE A 305 -17.97 4.71 29.23
C ILE A 305 -19.16 4.65 28.27
N ALA A 306 -19.37 3.52 27.59
CA ALA A 306 -20.50 3.38 26.67
C ALA A 306 -21.85 3.64 27.36
N LEU A 307 -22.08 3.04 28.54
CA LEU A 307 -23.30 3.24 29.33
C LEU A 307 -23.53 4.70 29.75
N GLU A 308 -22.46 5.41 30.07
CA GLU A 308 -22.53 6.82 30.45
C GLU A 308 -23.00 7.70 29.29
N HIS A 309 -22.48 7.45 28.09
CA HIS A 309 -22.90 8.11 26.85
C HIS A 309 -24.34 7.70 26.44
N LEU A 310 -24.66 6.40 26.50
CA LEU A 310 -26.02 5.89 26.24
C LEU A 310 -27.05 6.49 27.21
N GLY A 311 -26.70 6.65 28.49
CA GLY A 311 -27.55 7.30 29.49
C GLY A 311 -27.88 8.77 29.17
N ARG A 312 -27.06 9.43 28.36
CA ARG A 312 -27.33 10.77 27.82
C ARG A 312 -28.18 10.76 26.54
N GLY A 313 -28.55 9.59 26.04
CA GLY A 313 -29.23 9.43 24.75
C GLY A 313 -28.30 9.56 23.55
N GLU A 314 -26.99 9.38 23.74
CA GLU A 314 -26.01 9.41 22.65
C GLU A 314 -25.83 8.01 22.04
N ASN A 315 -25.41 7.96 20.77
CA ASN A 315 -25.07 6.71 20.11
C ASN A 315 -23.58 6.40 20.29
N VAL A 316 -23.24 5.14 20.57
CA VAL A 316 -21.87 4.70 20.79
C VAL A 316 -21.49 3.62 19.79
N LEU A 317 -20.43 3.85 19.01
CA LEU A 317 -19.82 2.84 18.15
C LEU A 317 -18.59 2.23 18.85
N ILE A 318 -18.56 0.90 18.96
CA ILE A 318 -17.43 0.15 19.51
C ILE A 318 -16.83 -0.71 18.40
N ALA A 319 -15.58 -0.43 18.03
CA ALA A 319 -14.83 -1.18 17.03
C ALA A 319 -13.67 -1.95 17.66
N THR A 320 -13.54 -3.25 17.34
CA THR A 320 -12.48 -4.13 17.85
C THR A 320 -12.11 -5.20 16.83
N ARG A 321 -10.85 -5.65 16.86
CA ARG A 321 -10.39 -6.82 16.08
C ARG A 321 -10.66 -8.16 16.76
N ASN A 322 -11.03 -8.16 18.05
CA ASN A 322 -11.33 -9.37 18.80
C ASN A 322 -12.83 -9.44 19.11
N GLN A 323 -13.49 -10.46 18.57
CA GLN A 323 -14.92 -10.71 18.75
C GLN A 323 -15.27 -11.05 20.21
N GLU A 324 -14.44 -11.82 20.92
CA GLU A 324 -14.66 -12.15 22.34
C GLU A 324 -14.69 -10.88 23.21
N ALA A 325 -13.85 -9.88 22.86
CA ALA A 325 -13.84 -8.61 23.59
C ALA A 325 -15.12 -7.81 23.36
N LEU A 326 -15.72 -7.93 22.17
CA LEU A 326 -17.00 -7.28 21.84
C LEU A 326 -18.14 -7.94 22.61
N GLU A 327 -18.20 -9.28 22.63
CA GLU A 327 -19.20 -10.06 23.35
C GLU A 327 -19.21 -9.73 24.85
N VAL A 328 -18.03 -9.68 25.47
CA VAL A 328 -17.89 -9.30 26.90
C VAL A 328 -18.38 -7.87 27.17
N ILE A 329 -18.23 -6.95 26.22
CA ILE A 329 -18.72 -5.58 26.37
C ILE A 329 -20.25 -5.55 26.19
N ALA A 330 -20.77 -6.24 25.17
CA ALA A 330 -22.20 -6.32 24.88
C ALA A 330 -22.97 -6.92 26.06
N GLU A 331 -22.54 -8.07 26.59
CA GLU A 331 -23.15 -8.70 27.76
C GLU A 331 -23.20 -7.75 28.97
N LYS A 332 -22.13 -6.97 29.19
CA LYS A 332 -22.08 -6.00 30.28
C LYS A 332 -23.04 -4.85 30.07
N VAL A 333 -23.20 -4.37 28.84
CA VAL A 333 -24.16 -3.31 28.51
C VAL A 333 -25.59 -3.84 28.67
N GLU A 334 -25.89 -5.05 28.20
CA GLU A 334 -27.21 -5.70 28.39
C GLU A 334 -27.56 -5.86 29.87
N LEU A 335 -26.63 -6.41 30.65
CA LEU A 335 -26.83 -6.63 32.10
C LEU A 335 -27.11 -5.34 32.86
N LEU A 336 -26.63 -4.20 32.36
CA LEU A 336 -26.73 -2.91 33.04
C LEU A 336 -27.86 -2.02 32.49
N THR A 337 -28.42 -2.33 31.32
CA THR A 337 -29.53 -1.59 30.69
C THR A 337 -30.86 -2.32 30.73
N GLU A 338 -30.86 -3.64 30.94
CA GLU A 338 -32.04 -4.52 30.87
C GLU A 338 -32.77 -4.50 29.50
N ASP A 339 -32.18 -3.89 28.47
CA ASP A 339 -32.77 -3.71 27.15
C ASP A 339 -31.81 -4.20 26.05
N ARG A 340 -32.25 -5.21 25.30
CA ARG A 340 -31.47 -5.85 24.21
C ARG A 340 -31.58 -5.12 22.88
N ASP A 341 -32.58 -4.26 22.71
CA ASP A 341 -32.81 -3.56 21.44
C ASP A 341 -31.85 -2.37 21.26
N LEU A 342 -31.04 -2.05 22.28
CA LEU A 342 -30.01 -1.00 22.26
C LEU A 342 -28.70 -1.41 21.56
N ILE A 343 -28.53 -2.69 21.21
CA ILE A 343 -27.29 -3.20 20.62
C ILE A 343 -27.53 -3.68 19.19
N VAL A 344 -26.86 -3.06 18.23
CA VAL A 344 -26.86 -3.47 16.82
C VAL A 344 -25.48 -4.00 16.45
N HIS A 345 -25.41 -5.26 16.03
CA HIS A 345 -24.20 -5.85 15.45
C HIS A 345 -24.19 -5.63 13.93
N THR A 346 -23.09 -5.09 13.41
CA THR A 346 -22.85 -4.85 11.97
C THR A 346 -21.60 -5.53 11.49
#